data_AF-A0A9N9S9S1-F1
#
_entry.id   AF-A0A9N9S9S1-F1
#
_cell.length_a   1.000
_cell.length_b   1.000
_cell.length_c   1.000
_cell.angle_alpha   90.00
_cell.angle_beta   90.00
_cell.angle_gamma   90.00
#
_symmetry.space_group_name_H-M   'P 1'
#
loop_
_entity.id
_entity.type
_entity.pdbx_description
1 polymer ?
#
loop_
_entity_poly.entity_id
_entity_poly.type
_entity_poly.pdbx_seq_one_letter_code
_entity_poly.pdbx_strand_id
1 'polypeptide(L)'
;MDKSKSEFTKKSPKSIDCSSCKYKCSLNFPQNIREKICESFWNLKDYRRQKDFILANVKSATPKRRRPSNPSSEIKRTNSKTFYLCDKRVCQNFFLKTLSISNGPLIKAFQYKNKYTNFFDSEDRRGKHEPSNKIKPEIVNSIKEFLMLKCMPDNDSKFRKKVICDLNFRSLRTLYNSFKSGNHESCPSYTTFKRIFYENNFTFPQDRLKMKPVKPEPKIEIKSVEVVNFETAAIADSKEIMQDQVEHPKVIVTVPESSKFLTNQAEVYEIQFIHIPTINTL
;
A
#
# COMPACT_ATOMS: atom_id res chain seq x y z
N MET A 1 11.45 13.97 6.47
CA MET A 1 10.92 14.10 5.10
C MET A 1 9.57 13.40 5.05
N ASP A 2 8.53 14.15 5.37
CA ASP A 2 7.16 13.67 5.38
C ASP A 2 6.67 13.45 3.96
N LYS A 3 6.34 12.20 3.62
CA LYS A 3 5.70 11.87 2.35
C LYS A 3 4.31 12.48 2.34
N SER A 4 4.15 13.53 1.54
CA SER A 4 2.90 14.15 1.13
C SER A 4 1.80 13.11 0.90
N LYS A 5 0.71 13.20 1.68
CA LYS A 5 -0.56 12.50 1.45
C LYS A 5 -0.99 12.76 -0.01
N SER A 6 -0.98 11.71 -0.84
CA SER A 6 -1.56 11.80 -2.18
C SER A 6 -3.04 12.17 -2.08
N GLU A 7 -3.46 13.23 -2.76
CA GLU A 7 -4.88 13.56 -2.93
C GLU A 7 -5.64 12.33 -3.44
N PHE A 8 -6.54 11.82 -2.59
CA PHE A 8 -7.38 10.70 -2.96
C PHE A 8 -8.37 11.19 -4.02
N THR A 9 -8.17 10.77 -5.27
CA THR A 9 -9.19 10.90 -6.31
C THR A 9 -10.49 10.27 -5.81
N LYS A 10 -11.56 11.09 -5.73
CA LYS A 10 -12.88 10.63 -5.30
C LYS A 10 -13.31 9.46 -6.19
N LYS A 11 -13.57 8.31 -5.57
CA LYS A 11 -14.03 7.12 -6.28
C LYS A 11 -15.51 7.26 -6.58
N SER A 12 -15.89 7.12 -7.84
CA SER A 12 -17.27 7.08 -8.29
C SER A 12 -17.69 5.66 -8.66
N PRO A 13 -18.98 5.30 -8.57
CA PRO A 13 -19.50 4.03 -9.07
C PRO A 13 -19.19 3.84 -10.56
N LYS A 14 -18.85 2.61 -10.96
CA LYS A 14 -18.71 2.26 -12.38
C LYS A 14 -20.08 2.11 -13.04
N SER A 15 -20.15 2.43 -14.34
CA SER A 15 -21.34 2.13 -15.15
C SER A 15 -21.63 0.63 -15.15
N ILE A 16 -22.92 0.31 -15.07
CA ILE A 16 -23.43 -1.05 -15.17
C ILE A 16 -24.85 -0.99 -15.71
N ASP A 17 -25.15 -1.85 -16.68
CA ASP A 17 -26.52 -2.13 -17.06
C ASP A 17 -27.00 -3.40 -16.33
N CYS A 18 -28.09 -3.28 -15.56
CA CYS A 18 -28.81 -4.38 -14.92
C CYS A 18 -30.29 -4.35 -15.37
N SER A 19 -30.55 -4.07 -16.64
CA SER A 19 -31.89 -4.13 -17.26
C SER A 19 -32.50 -5.54 -17.20
N SER A 20 -31.75 -6.57 -17.60
CA SER A 20 -32.17 -8.00 -17.59
C SER A 20 -31.99 -8.71 -16.23
N CYS A 21 -31.77 -7.92 -15.19
CA CYS A 21 -31.33 -8.38 -13.88
C CYS A 21 -32.50 -8.88 -13.04
N LYS A 22 -32.47 -10.16 -12.60
CA LYS A 22 -33.51 -10.75 -11.75
C LYS A 22 -33.87 -9.90 -10.52
N TYR A 23 -32.90 -9.21 -9.94
CA TYR A 23 -33.08 -8.39 -8.73
C TYR A 23 -33.41 -6.92 -9.02
N LYS A 24 -33.60 -6.54 -10.29
CA LYS A 24 -33.95 -5.17 -10.70
C LYS A 24 -33.03 -4.11 -10.06
N CYS A 25 -31.72 -4.39 -10.01
CA CYS A 25 -30.76 -3.59 -9.23
C CYS A 25 -30.76 -2.12 -9.65
N SER A 26 -30.80 -1.84 -10.95
CA SER A 26 -30.81 -0.46 -11.47
C SER A 26 -32.08 0.33 -11.12
N LEU A 27 -33.21 -0.35 -10.90
CA LEU A 27 -34.45 0.28 -10.46
C LEU A 27 -34.43 0.55 -8.94
N ASN A 28 -33.91 -0.40 -8.17
CA ASN A 28 -33.83 -0.27 -6.71
C ASN A 28 -32.75 0.71 -6.23
N PHE A 29 -31.72 0.92 -7.04
CA PHE A 29 -30.56 1.74 -6.71
C PHE A 29 -30.26 2.71 -7.86
N PRO A 30 -30.97 3.84 -7.92
CA PRO A 30 -30.64 4.94 -8.82
C PRO A 30 -29.23 5.47 -8.57
N GLN A 31 -28.70 6.18 -9.58
CA GLN A 31 -27.29 6.58 -9.62
C GLN A 31 -26.85 7.42 -8.41
N ASN A 32 -27.70 8.33 -7.94
CA ASN A 32 -27.47 9.15 -6.74
C ASN A 32 -27.26 8.30 -5.46
N ILE A 33 -28.03 7.22 -5.29
CA ILE A 33 -27.87 6.32 -4.14
C ILE A 33 -26.57 5.52 -4.27
N ARG A 34 -26.24 5.07 -5.48
CA ARG A 34 -24.98 4.36 -5.74
C ARG A 34 -23.77 5.22 -5.40
N GLU A 35 -23.82 6.51 -5.73
CA GLU A 35 -22.78 7.48 -5.40
C GLU A 35 -22.62 7.64 -3.90
N LYS A 36 -23.71 7.81 -3.14
CA LYS A 36 -23.68 7.87 -1.67
C LYS A 36 -23.11 6.59 -1.03
N ILE A 37 -23.46 5.42 -1.55
CA ILE A 37 -22.93 4.13 -1.07
C ILE A 37 -21.43 4.02 -1.36
N CYS A 38 -21.00 4.40 -2.57
CA CYS A 38 -19.58 4.38 -2.92
C CYS A 38 -18.79 5.36 -2.07
N GLU A 39 -19.29 6.58 -1.92
CA GLU A 39 -18.68 7.63 -1.12
C GLU A 39 -18.56 7.21 0.34
N SER A 40 -19.63 6.71 0.97
CA SER A 40 -19.58 6.22 2.35
C SER A 40 -18.57 5.08 2.53
N PHE A 41 -18.50 4.13 1.59
CA PHE A 41 -17.52 3.04 1.61
C PHE A 41 -16.07 3.55 1.53
N TRP A 42 -15.77 4.51 0.66
CA TRP A 42 -14.43 5.06 0.51
C TRP A 42 -14.06 6.07 1.60
N ASN A 43 -15.04 6.74 2.20
CA ASN A 43 -14.87 7.65 3.34
C ASN A 43 -14.46 6.93 4.63
N LEU A 44 -14.65 5.62 4.73
CA LEU A 44 -14.13 4.82 5.84
C LEU A 44 -12.61 4.98 6.00
N LYS A 45 -11.87 5.19 4.90
CA LYS A 45 -10.39 5.38 4.82
C LYS A 45 -9.52 4.34 5.53
N ASP A 46 -10.13 3.31 6.11
CA ASP A 46 -9.48 2.20 6.79
C ASP A 46 -9.70 0.91 5.98
N TYR A 47 -8.58 0.23 5.68
CA TYR A 47 -8.58 -1.03 4.97
C TYR A 47 -9.41 -2.10 5.68
N ARG A 48 -9.35 -2.19 7.02
CA ARG A 48 -10.08 -3.20 7.79
C ARG A 48 -11.58 -2.94 7.73
N ARG A 49 -12.00 -1.71 8.04
CA ARG A 49 -13.42 -1.29 7.99
C ARG A 49 -14.04 -1.50 6.62
N GLN A 50 -13.30 -1.27 5.54
CA GLN A 50 -13.78 -1.58 4.18
C GLN A 50 -14.03 -3.08 3.97
N LYS A 51 -13.23 -3.97 4.57
CA LYS A 51 -13.48 -5.41 4.52
C LYS A 51 -14.66 -5.81 5.39
N ASP A 52 -14.78 -5.22 6.57
CA ASP A 52 -15.91 -5.46 7.46
C ASP A 52 -17.22 -5.05 6.80
N PHE A 53 -17.25 -3.93 6.09
CA PHE A 53 -18.39 -3.52 5.26
C PHE A 53 -18.76 -4.60 4.22
N ILE A 54 -17.76 -5.17 3.53
CA ILE A 54 -18.00 -6.25 2.56
C ILE A 54 -18.54 -7.51 3.27
N LEU A 55 -17.97 -7.87 4.43
CA LEU A 55 -18.38 -9.05 5.18
C LEU A 55 -19.80 -8.92 5.76
N ALA A 56 -20.19 -7.72 6.18
CA ALA A 56 -21.53 -7.41 6.66
C ALA A 56 -22.58 -7.52 5.53
N ASN A 57 -22.21 -7.11 4.31
CA ASN A 57 -23.12 -7.04 3.17
C ASN A 57 -23.07 -8.27 2.25
N VAL A 58 -22.24 -9.28 2.53
CA VAL A 58 -22.12 -10.49 1.72
C VAL A 58 -22.26 -11.73 2.60
N LYS A 59 -23.29 -12.52 2.34
CA LYS A 59 -23.52 -13.80 3.03
C LYS A 59 -22.89 -14.93 2.21
N SER A 60 -22.11 -15.78 2.86
CA SER A 60 -21.51 -16.97 2.26
C SER A 60 -22.18 -18.21 2.83
N ALA A 61 -22.65 -19.09 1.95
CA ALA A 61 -23.28 -20.35 2.33
C ALA A 61 -22.67 -21.52 1.55
N THR A 62 -22.48 -22.65 2.21
CA THR A 62 -22.14 -23.91 1.55
C THR A 62 -23.33 -24.37 0.71
N PRO A 63 -23.14 -24.71 -0.59
CA PRO A 63 -24.24 -25.20 -1.41
C PRO A 63 -24.82 -26.49 -0.83
N LYS A 64 -26.14 -26.56 -0.63
CA LYS A 64 -26.85 -27.74 -0.09
C LYS A 64 -26.69 -28.99 -0.95
N ARG A 65 -26.57 -28.81 -2.28
CA ARG A 65 -26.37 -29.90 -3.24
C ARG A 65 -25.19 -29.56 -4.14
N ARG A 66 -24.27 -30.51 -4.32
CA ARG A 66 -23.18 -30.44 -5.29
C ARG A 66 -23.41 -31.54 -6.30
N ARG A 67 -23.43 -31.21 -7.59
CA ARG A 67 -23.43 -32.19 -8.68
C ARG A 67 -22.07 -32.06 -9.36
N PRO A 68 -21.09 -32.92 -9.05
CA PRO A 68 -19.84 -32.90 -9.78
C PRO A 68 -20.15 -33.19 -11.26
N SER A 69 -19.67 -32.34 -12.16
CA SER A 69 -19.86 -32.57 -13.60
C SER A 69 -18.99 -33.72 -14.10
N ASN A 70 -17.88 -34.01 -13.40
CA ASN A 70 -17.01 -35.16 -13.62
C ASN A 70 -16.51 -35.72 -12.27
N PRO A 71 -16.46 -37.05 -12.08
CA PRO A 71 -15.99 -37.68 -10.84
C PRO A 71 -14.51 -37.40 -10.55
N SER A 72 -13.71 -37.12 -11.59
CA SER A 72 -12.30 -36.71 -11.48
C SER A 72 -12.10 -35.20 -11.27
N SER A 73 -13.14 -34.37 -11.46
CA SER A 73 -12.96 -32.92 -11.33
C SER A 73 -12.89 -32.48 -9.88
N GLU A 74 -11.78 -31.88 -9.49
CA GLU A 74 -11.63 -31.21 -8.20
C GLU A 74 -12.68 -30.09 -8.07
N ILE A 75 -13.36 -30.04 -6.91
CA ILE A 75 -14.49 -29.13 -6.68
C ILE A 75 -13.97 -27.69 -6.53
N LYS A 76 -13.91 -26.94 -7.64
CA LYS A 76 -13.36 -25.57 -7.67
C LYS A 76 -14.18 -24.51 -6.93
N ARG A 77 -15.48 -24.74 -6.67
CA ARG A 77 -16.37 -23.78 -5.99
C ARG A 77 -16.83 -24.31 -4.63
N THR A 78 -16.21 -23.81 -3.58
CA THR A 78 -16.49 -24.21 -2.19
C THR A 78 -17.77 -23.59 -1.64
N ASN A 79 -18.00 -22.28 -1.88
CA ASN A 79 -19.10 -21.52 -1.27
C ASN A 79 -19.88 -20.65 -2.28
N SER A 80 -21.20 -20.60 -2.13
CA SER A 80 -22.08 -19.64 -2.80
C SER A 80 -22.11 -18.32 -2.01
N LYS A 81 -22.14 -17.19 -2.71
CA LYS A 81 -22.20 -15.85 -2.09
C LYS A 81 -23.45 -15.10 -2.54
N THR A 82 -24.15 -14.48 -1.59
CA THR A 82 -25.27 -13.57 -1.84
C THR A 82 -24.91 -12.17 -1.38
N PHE A 83 -25.22 -11.18 -2.21
CA PHE A 83 -24.79 -9.79 -2.04
C PHE A 83 -25.99 -8.92 -1.68
N TYR A 84 -25.78 -8.00 -0.75
CA TYR A 84 -26.79 -7.08 -0.26
C TYR A 84 -26.24 -5.65 -0.27
N LEU A 85 -27.14 -4.68 -0.44
CA LEU A 85 -26.89 -3.25 -0.20
C LEU A 85 -28.15 -2.72 0.47
N CYS A 86 -28.03 -1.99 1.58
CA CYS A 86 -29.18 -1.47 2.34
C CYS A 86 -30.29 -2.54 2.53
N ASP A 87 -29.89 -3.74 2.95
CA ASP A 87 -30.73 -4.94 3.15
C ASP A 87 -31.45 -5.50 1.92
N LYS A 88 -31.29 -4.90 0.72
CA LYS A 88 -31.83 -5.43 -0.53
C LYS A 88 -30.79 -6.28 -1.25
N ARG A 89 -31.25 -7.44 -1.75
CA ARG A 89 -30.40 -8.37 -2.51
C ARG A 89 -30.04 -7.77 -3.87
N VAL A 90 -28.76 -7.82 -4.22
CA VAL A 90 -28.22 -7.36 -5.51
C VAL A 90 -27.40 -8.44 -6.20
N CYS A 91 -27.13 -8.28 -7.50
CA CYS A 91 -26.21 -9.16 -8.19
C CYS A 91 -24.75 -8.81 -7.85
N GLN A 92 -23.83 -9.78 -7.99
CA GLN A 92 -22.41 -9.59 -7.69
C GLN A 92 -21.80 -8.43 -8.51
N ASN A 93 -22.11 -8.37 -9.82
CA ASN A 93 -21.54 -7.35 -10.69
C ASN A 93 -21.99 -5.95 -10.24
N PHE A 94 -23.26 -5.78 -9.89
CA PHE A 94 -23.79 -4.51 -9.39
C PHE A 94 -23.14 -4.07 -8.09
N PHE A 95 -22.95 -5.00 -7.14
CA PHE A 95 -22.25 -4.72 -5.88
C PHE A 95 -20.82 -4.22 -6.12
N LEU A 96 -20.03 -4.94 -6.93
CA LEU A 96 -18.63 -4.59 -7.21
C LEU A 96 -18.49 -3.27 -7.96
N LYS A 97 -19.37 -3.02 -8.94
CA LYS A 97 -19.38 -1.78 -9.74
C LYS A 97 -19.84 -0.58 -8.91
N THR A 98 -20.79 -0.77 -8.00
CA THR A 98 -21.27 0.29 -7.09
C THR A 98 -20.17 0.71 -6.11
N LEU A 99 -19.43 -0.23 -5.52
CA LEU A 99 -18.30 0.09 -4.63
C LEU A 99 -16.99 0.43 -5.37
N SER A 100 -16.97 0.29 -6.70
CA SER A 100 -15.76 0.46 -7.52
C SER A 100 -14.57 -0.42 -7.13
N ILE A 101 -14.86 -1.63 -6.68
CA ILE A 101 -13.87 -2.65 -6.31
C ILE A 101 -13.83 -3.80 -7.33
N SER A 102 -12.73 -4.56 -7.33
CA SER A 102 -12.60 -5.81 -8.07
C SER A 102 -12.93 -7.02 -7.18
N ASN A 103 -12.86 -8.24 -7.74
CA ASN A 103 -13.02 -9.46 -6.96
C ASN A 103 -11.89 -9.67 -5.92
N GLY A 104 -10.71 -9.08 -6.11
CA GLY A 104 -9.57 -9.26 -5.21
C GLY A 104 -9.88 -8.83 -3.76
N PRO A 105 -10.35 -7.58 -3.55
CA PRO A 105 -10.82 -7.11 -2.25
C PRO A 105 -11.85 -8.02 -1.58
N LEU A 106 -12.80 -8.57 -2.34
CA LEU A 106 -13.83 -9.48 -1.88
C LEU A 106 -13.24 -10.83 -1.45
N ILE A 107 -12.35 -11.42 -2.25
CA ILE A 107 -11.71 -12.71 -1.92
C ILE A 107 -10.90 -12.58 -0.64
N LYS A 108 -10.10 -11.52 -0.50
CA LYS A 108 -9.30 -11.27 0.71
C LYS A 108 -10.18 -11.12 1.95
N ALA A 109 -11.31 -10.44 1.85
CA ALA A 109 -12.25 -10.27 2.97
C ALA A 109 -12.66 -11.63 3.54
N PHE A 110 -13.04 -12.58 2.67
CA PHE A 110 -13.44 -13.93 3.08
C PHE A 110 -12.26 -14.83 3.47
N GLN A 111 -11.07 -14.63 2.88
CA GLN A 111 -9.88 -15.41 3.20
C GLN A 111 -9.40 -15.18 4.64
N TYR A 112 -9.46 -13.93 5.11
CA TYR A 112 -9.03 -13.54 6.46
C TYR A 112 -10.21 -13.16 7.36
N LYS A 113 -11.37 -13.79 7.13
CA LYS A 113 -12.54 -13.63 7.99
C LYS A 113 -12.33 -14.44 9.27
N ASN A 114 -12.47 -13.80 10.42
CA ASN A 114 -12.47 -14.47 11.72
C ASN A 114 -13.75 -15.32 11.87
N LYS A 115 -13.59 -16.58 12.32
CA LYS A 115 -14.71 -17.53 12.46
C LYS A 115 -15.67 -17.16 13.60
N TYR A 116 -15.18 -16.52 14.66
CA TYR A 116 -15.96 -16.20 15.85
C TYR A 116 -16.64 -14.85 15.73
N THR A 117 -15.91 -13.82 15.30
CA THR A 117 -16.41 -12.44 15.29
C THR A 117 -17.01 -12.01 13.95
N ASN A 118 -16.80 -12.79 12.89
CA ASN A 118 -17.16 -12.44 11.50
C ASN A 118 -16.48 -11.17 10.93
N PHE A 119 -15.54 -10.56 11.65
CA PHE A 119 -14.76 -9.42 11.19
C PHE A 119 -13.50 -9.83 10.43
N PHE A 120 -12.88 -8.86 9.77
CA PHE A 120 -11.62 -9.01 9.07
C PHE A 120 -10.43 -8.90 10.03
N ASP A 121 -9.61 -9.95 10.03
CA ASP A 121 -8.55 -10.17 11.02
C ASP A 121 -7.16 -10.20 10.37
N SER A 122 -6.92 -9.26 9.47
CA SER A 122 -5.61 -9.11 8.84
C SER A 122 -5.26 -7.65 8.64
N GLU A 123 -3.98 -7.39 8.44
CA GLU A 123 -3.46 -6.06 8.18
C GLU A 123 -3.31 -5.80 6.68
N ASP A 124 -3.23 -4.52 6.32
CA ASP A 124 -2.79 -4.14 4.99
C ASP A 124 -1.30 -4.47 4.81
N ARG A 125 -1.03 -5.42 3.90
CA ARG A 125 0.33 -5.85 3.52
C ARG A 125 0.78 -5.27 2.17
N ARG A 126 0.05 -4.31 1.58
CA ARG A 126 0.48 -3.64 0.35
C ARG A 126 1.83 -2.93 0.58
N GLY A 127 2.76 -3.12 -0.36
CA GLY A 127 4.11 -2.54 -0.26
C GLY A 127 5.01 -3.13 0.82
N LYS A 128 4.52 -4.09 1.64
CA LYS A 128 5.31 -4.72 2.70
C LYS A 128 6.07 -5.98 2.25
N HIS A 129 5.89 -6.43 1.00
CA HIS A 129 6.60 -7.58 0.47
C HIS A 129 7.97 -7.15 -0.06
N GLU A 130 9.01 -7.92 0.27
CA GLU A 130 10.34 -7.70 -0.28
C GLU A 130 10.34 -7.95 -1.79
N PRO A 131 10.80 -7.03 -2.65
CA PRO A 131 10.78 -7.25 -4.09
C PRO A 131 11.51 -8.55 -4.45
N SER A 132 10.91 -9.41 -5.28
CA SER A 132 11.54 -10.69 -5.72
C SER A 132 12.90 -10.47 -6.38
N ASN A 133 13.07 -9.30 -7.02
CA ASN A 133 14.32 -8.90 -7.67
C ASN A 133 15.38 -8.37 -6.70
N LYS A 134 15.09 -8.29 -5.39
CA LYS A 134 16.06 -7.87 -4.39
C LYS A 134 17.02 -9.03 -4.11
N ILE A 135 18.29 -8.79 -4.40
CA ILE A 135 19.35 -9.77 -4.18
C ILE A 135 19.60 -9.88 -2.68
N LYS A 136 19.74 -11.11 -2.19
CA LYS A 136 20.04 -11.39 -0.78
C LYS A 136 21.35 -10.71 -0.37
N PRO A 137 21.42 -10.13 0.85
CA PRO A 137 22.63 -9.45 1.31
C PRO A 137 23.84 -10.38 1.37
N GLU A 138 23.63 -11.67 1.65
CA GLU A 138 24.66 -12.71 1.66
C GLU A 138 25.44 -12.78 0.33
N ILE A 139 24.71 -12.75 -0.80
CA ILE A 139 25.31 -12.81 -2.14
C ILE A 139 26.12 -11.53 -2.42
N VAL A 140 25.61 -10.37 -1.98
CA VAL A 140 26.31 -9.09 -2.12
C VAL A 140 27.61 -9.09 -1.31
N ASN A 141 27.58 -9.62 -0.09
CA ASN A 141 28.75 -9.72 0.78
C ASN A 141 29.79 -10.70 0.23
N SER A 142 29.37 -11.86 -0.28
CA SER A 142 30.25 -12.83 -0.93
C SER A 142 30.99 -12.21 -2.13
N ILE A 143 30.32 -11.41 -2.95
CA ILE A 143 30.98 -10.67 -4.04
C ILE A 143 31.99 -9.67 -3.48
N LYS A 144 31.62 -8.90 -2.44
CA LYS A 144 32.51 -7.90 -1.85
C LYS A 144 33.77 -8.52 -1.26
N GLU A 145 33.65 -9.63 -0.53
CA GLU A 145 34.78 -10.38 0.03
C GLU A 145 35.71 -10.89 -1.08
N PHE A 146 35.14 -11.49 -2.14
CA PHE A 146 35.91 -11.93 -3.30
C PHE A 146 36.66 -10.76 -3.98
N LEU A 147 35.99 -9.62 -4.17
CA LEU A 147 36.59 -8.44 -4.76
C LEU A 147 37.67 -7.83 -3.87
N MET A 148 37.48 -7.79 -2.55
CA MET A 148 38.50 -7.30 -1.61
C MET A 148 39.75 -8.19 -1.59
N LEU A 149 39.59 -9.51 -1.75
CA LEU A 149 40.74 -10.42 -1.86
C LEU A 149 41.53 -10.23 -3.17
N LYS A 150 40.83 -9.90 -4.26
CA LYS A 150 41.40 -9.81 -5.61
C LYS A 150 41.77 -8.38 -6.03
N CYS A 151 41.45 -7.37 -5.24
CA CYS A 151 41.69 -5.98 -5.58
C CYS A 151 42.35 -5.25 -4.41
N MET A 152 43.46 -4.54 -4.67
CA MET A 152 44.26 -3.82 -3.67
C MET A 152 43.93 -2.33 -3.69
N PRO A 153 43.99 -1.63 -2.54
CA PRO A 153 43.77 -0.18 -2.50
C PRO A 153 44.85 0.56 -3.30
N ASP A 154 44.42 1.54 -4.11
CA ASP A 154 45.31 2.44 -4.82
C ASP A 154 45.86 3.49 -3.86
N ASN A 155 47.11 3.34 -3.45
CA ASN A 155 47.77 4.31 -2.56
C ASN A 155 48.24 5.57 -3.31
N ASP A 156 48.22 5.56 -4.65
CA ASP A 156 48.84 6.60 -5.49
C ASP A 156 47.82 7.63 -6.03
N SER A 157 46.51 7.44 -5.83
CA SER A 157 45.50 8.35 -6.39
C SER A 157 45.23 9.58 -5.50
N LYS A 158 45.63 10.76 -5.99
CA LYS A 158 45.28 12.08 -5.41
C LYS A 158 43.78 12.41 -5.48
N PHE A 159 42.96 11.57 -6.12
CA PHE A 159 41.52 11.74 -6.30
C PHE A 159 40.80 10.42 -6.02
N ARG A 160 39.97 10.40 -4.96
CA ARG A 160 39.12 9.30 -4.46
C ARG A 160 39.84 7.94 -4.37
N LYS A 161 39.97 7.40 -3.16
CA LYS A 161 40.54 6.06 -2.89
C LYS A 161 39.82 5.02 -3.75
N LYS A 162 40.42 4.59 -4.86
CA LYS A 162 39.90 3.52 -5.73
C LYS A 162 40.58 2.22 -5.36
N VAL A 163 39.89 1.11 -5.54
CA VAL A 163 40.49 -0.22 -5.34
C VAL A 163 40.77 -0.81 -6.73
N ILE A 164 42.04 -1.14 -6.97
CA ILE A 164 42.52 -1.64 -8.26
C ILE A 164 42.51 -3.16 -8.22
N CYS A 165 41.86 -3.78 -9.19
CA CYS A 165 41.87 -5.23 -9.31
C CYS A 165 43.15 -5.78 -9.92
N ASP A 166 43.57 -6.94 -9.43
CA ASP A 166 44.80 -7.64 -9.82
C ASP A 166 44.88 -7.82 -11.35
N LEU A 167 46.09 -7.64 -11.88
CA LEU A 167 46.44 -7.62 -13.31
C LEU A 167 46.13 -8.95 -14.02
N ASN A 168 45.97 -10.02 -13.25
CA ASN A 168 45.59 -11.34 -13.74
C ASN A 168 44.21 -11.35 -14.41
N PHE A 169 43.34 -10.38 -14.08
CA PHE A 169 42.03 -10.24 -14.71
C PHE A 169 42.04 -9.12 -15.74
N ARG A 170 42.15 -9.48 -17.03
CA ARG A 170 42.12 -8.52 -18.16
C ARG A 170 40.74 -7.92 -18.44
N SER A 171 39.68 -8.47 -17.84
CA SER A 171 38.31 -7.97 -18.01
C SER A 171 37.42 -8.29 -16.82
N LEU A 172 36.36 -7.51 -16.66
CA LEU A 172 35.30 -7.80 -15.69
C LEU A 172 34.65 -9.18 -15.93
N ARG A 173 34.59 -9.62 -17.19
CA ARG A 173 34.01 -10.91 -17.55
C ARG A 173 34.86 -12.09 -17.08
N THR A 174 36.19 -11.97 -17.19
CA THR A 174 37.12 -12.98 -16.67
C THR A 174 37.08 -13.05 -15.14
N LEU A 175 36.95 -11.90 -14.46
CA LEU A 175 36.80 -11.85 -13.01
C LEU A 175 35.49 -12.52 -12.55
N TYR A 176 34.38 -12.22 -13.23
CA TYR A 176 33.09 -12.85 -12.97
C TYR A 176 33.11 -14.37 -13.21
N ASN A 177 33.77 -14.84 -14.28
CA ASN A 177 33.88 -16.28 -14.54
C ASN A 177 34.69 -16.99 -13.44
N SER A 178 35.75 -16.37 -12.93
CA SER A 178 36.51 -16.91 -11.79
C SER A 178 35.67 -16.97 -10.51
N PHE A 179 34.89 -15.94 -10.22
CA PHE A 179 33.91 -15.97 -9.12
C PHE A 179 32.89 -17.09 -9.30
N LYS A 180 32.39 -17.28 -10.53
CA LYS A 180 31.40 -18.30 -10.86
C LYS A 180 31.93 -19.72 -10.72
N SER A 181 33.18 -19.96 -11.11
CA SER A 181 33.81 -21.27 -10.98
C SER A 181 34.05 -21.67 -9.51
N GLY A 182 34.20 -20.71 -8.60
CA GLY A 182 34.38 -20.96 -7.16
C GLY A 182 33.09 -21.07 -6.34
N ASN A 183 31.96 -20.59 -6.85
CA ASN A 183 30.68 -20.53 -6.12
C ASN A 183 29.54 -21.15 -6.94
N HIS A 184 29.20 -22.41 -6.69
CA HIS A 184 28.31 -23.18 -7.58
C HIS A 184 26.79 -23.00 -7.30
N GLU A 185 26.39 -22.55 -6.11
CA GLU A 185 24.97 -22.61 -5.67
C GLU A 185 24.21 -21.27 -5.71
N SER A 186 24.87 -20.11 -5.71
CA SER A 186 24.16 -18.82 -5.72
C SER A 186 24.92 -17.72 -6.45
N CYS A 187 25.20 -17.96 -7.73
CA CYS A 187 25.83 -16.95 -8.57
C CYS A 187 24.80 -15.93 -9.08
N PRO A 188 24.96 -14.63 -8.76
CA PRO A 188 24.12 -13.58 -9.33
C PRO A 188 24.46 -13.38 -10.81
N SER A 189 23.54 -12.79 -11.57
CA SER A 189 23.79 -12.41 -12.96
C SER A 189 25.03 -11.52 -13.10
N TYR A 190 25.72 -11.63 -14.24
CA TYR A 190 26.83 -10.75 -14.62
C TYR A 190 26.47 -9.26 -14.51
N THR A 191 25.23 -8.88 -14.82
CA THR A 191 24.76 -7.49 -14.69
C THR A 191 24.75 -7.02 -13.25
N THR A 192 24.31 -7.86 -12.33
CA THR A 192 24.33 -7.61 -10.88
C THR A 192 25.76 -7.52 -10.36
N PHE A 193 26.61 -8.45 -10.76
CA PHE A 193 28.04 -8.44 -10.39
C PHE A 193 28.72 -7.16 -10.89
N LYS A 194 28.48 -6.78 -12.15
CA LYS A 194 28.98 -5.54 -12.75
C LYS A 194 28.52 -4.30 -11.99
N ARG A 195 27.25 -4.26 -11.59
CA ARG A 195 26.71 -3.14 -10.80
C ARG A 195 27.43 -3.03 -9.46
N ILE A 196 27.55 -4.13 -8.72
CA ILE A 196 28.23 -4.17 -7.42
C ILE A 196 29.71 -3.76 -7.56
N PHE A 197 30.40 -4.19 -8.61
CA PHE A 197 31.77 -3.80 -8.89
C PHE A 197 31.95 -2.28 -8.98
N TYR A 198 31.13 -1.60 -9.79
CA TYR A 198 31.24 -0.15 -9.95
C TYR A 198 30.70 0.64 -8.75
N GLU A 199 29.62 0.20 -8.11
CA GLU A 199 29.06 0.86 -6.91
C GLU A 199 30.04 0.88 -5.73
N ASN A 200 30.96 -0.10 -5.66
CA ASN A 200 32.00 -0.18 -4.62
C ASN A 200 33.35 0.41 -5.07
N ASN A 201 33.38 1.21 -6.15
CA ASN A 201 34.59 1.91 -6.65
C ASN A 201 35.77 0.99 -7.05
N PHE A 202 35.50 -0.25 -7.45
CA PHE A 202 36.53 -1.12 -8.04
C PHE A 202 36.81 -0.72 -9.50
N THR A 203 38.07 -0.79 -9.93
CA THR A 203 38.49 -0.46 -11.30
C THR A 203 39.61 -1.36 -11.81
N PHE A 204 39.69 -1.56 -13.13
CA PHE A 204 40.84 -2.24 -13.74
C PHE A 204 41.96 -1.24 -14.06
N PRO A 205 43.24 -1.66 -13.98
CA PRO A 205 44.39 -0.84 -14.37
C PRO A 205 44.28 -0.27 -15.80
N GLN A 206 43.77 -1.06 -16.74
CA GLN A 206 43.63 -0.67 -18.15
C GLN A 206 42.53 0.37 -18.39
N ASP A 207 41.52 0.44 -17.52
CA ASP A 207 40.45 1.43 -17.63
C ASP A 207 40.95 2.84 -17.28
N ARG A 208 42.03 2.97 -16.50
CA ARG A 208 42.71 4.26 -16.27
C ARG A 208 43.28 4.87 -17.56
N LEU A 209 43.70 4.04 -18.51
CA LEU A 209 44.25 4.51 -19.79
C LEU A 209 43.18 4.98 -20.77
N LYS A 210 41.91 4.59 -20.57
CA LYS A 210 40.79 4.94 -21.47
C LYS A 210 39.88 6.03 -20.93
N MET A 211 40.02 6.44 -19.67
CA MET A 211 39.32 7.62 -19.16
C MET A 211 39.97 8.88 -19.74
N LYS A 212 39.43 9.40 -20.85
CA LYS A 212 39.69 10.79 -21.24
C LYS A 212 39.37 11.69 -20.05
N PRO A 213 40.16 12.74 -19.79
CA PRO A 213 39.89 13.67 -18.70
C PRO A 213 38.45 14.17 -18.85
N VAL A 214 37.65 14.00 -17.80
CA VAL A 214 36.37 14.69 -17.69
C VAL A 214 36.69 16.17 -17.80
N LYS A 215 36.21 16.83 -18.87
CA LYS A 215 36.32 18.28 -19.00
C LYS A 215 35.76 18.87 -17.70
N PRO A 216 36.48 19.76 -17.00
CA PRO A 216 35.96 20.37 -15.80
C PRO A 216 34.64 21.06 -16.17
N GLU A 217 33.58 20.76 -15.41
CA GLU A 217 32.31 21.48 -15.51
C GLU A 217 32.59 22.98 -15.35
N PRO A 218 31.97 23.84 -16.15
CA PRO A 218 32.16 25.28 -16.01
C PRO A 218 31.72 25.69 -14.60
N LYS A 219 32.65 26.29 -13.85
CA LYS A 219 32.36 26.87 -12.54
C LYS A 219 31.25 27.90 -12.73
N ILE A 220 30.08 27.61 -12.18
CA ILE A 220 29.03 28.61 -12.02
C ILE A 220 29.54 29.55 -10.93
N GLU A 221 30.00 30.74 -11.35
CA GLU A 221 30.23 31.86 -10.44
C GLU A 221 28.89 32.25 -9.81
N ILE A 222 28.70 31.86 -8.56
CA ILE A 222 27.66 32.42 -7.72
C ILE A 222 28.09 33.85 -7.43
N LYS A 223 27.53 34.81 -8.16
CA LYS A 223 27.59 36.22 -7.78
C LYS A 223 26.86 36.36 -6.43
N SER A 224 27.54 37.01 -5.51
CA SER A 224 27.12 37.37 -4.16
C SER A 224 25.65 37.73 -4.07
N VAL A 225 24.90 36.99 -3.24
CA VAL A 225 23.57 37.39 -2.79
C VAL A 225 23.76 38.37 -1.64
N GLU A 226 23.32 39.61 -1.83
CA GLU A 226 23.23 40.62 -0.79
C GLU A 226 22.23 40.17 0.28
N VAL A 227 22.70 40.04 1.51
CA VAL A 227 21.86 39.81 2.68
C VAL A 227 21.18 41.13 3.02
N VAL A 228 19.91 41.27 2.64
CA VAL A 228 19.08 42.38 3.11
C VAL A 228 18.56 42.01 4.49
N ASN A 229 19.19 42.60 5.52
CA ASN A 229 18.66 42.62 6.88
C ASN A 229 17.39 43.47 6.89
N PHE A 230 16.27 42.91 7.36
CA PHE A 230 15.15 43.71 7.82
C PHE A 230 15.09 43.62 9.34
N GLU A 231 15.49 44.73 9.97
CA GLU A 231 15.38 44.99 11.38
C GLU A 231 13.91 45.01 11.84
N THR A 232 13.73 44.49 13.04
CA THR A 232 12.59 44.66 13.92
C THR A 232 12.42 46.12 14.35
N ALA A 233 11.19 46.64 14.30
CA ALA A 233 10.74 47.73 15.15
C ALA A 233 9.25 47.57 15.50
N ALA A 234 8.93 47.84 16.75
CA ALA A 234 7.69 47.58 17.47
C ALA A 234 6.64 48.71 17.32
N ILE A 235 5.58 48.60 18.16
CA ILE A 235 4.53 49.56 18.57
C ILE A 235 3.14 49.10 18.04
N ALA A 236 2.31 48.39 18.82
CA ALA A 236 1.52 48.78 20.00
C ALA A 236 0.23 49.57 19.69
N ASP A 237 -0.82 49.19 20.42
CA ASP A 237 -2.17 49.77 20.56
C ASP A 237 -3.21 49.59 19.45
N SER A 238 -4.25 48.78 19.74
CA SER A 238 -5.64 49.26 19.94
C SER A 238 -6.62 48.11 20.24
N LYS A 239 -7.09 48.09 21.50
CA LYS A 239 -8.47 47.90 22.00
C LYS A 239 -9.36 46.75 21.50
N GLU A 240 -9.80 45.96 22.50
CA GLU A 240 -11.15 45.44 22.80
C GLU A 240 -12.22 45.50 21.71
N ILE A 241 -12.91 44.35 21.48
CA ILE A 241 -14.38 44.23 21.48
C ILE A 241 -14.80 42.74 21.42
N MET A 242 -15.47 42.34 22.50
CA MET A 242 -16.61 41.40 22.65
C MET A 242 -16.45 39.87 22.44
N GLN A 243 -16.57 39.20 23.60
CA GLN A 243 -17.27 37.95 23.85
C GLN A 243 -18.59 37.82 23.09
N ASP A 244 -18.86 36.63 22.56
CA ASP A 244 -20.21 36.07 22.64
C ASP A 244 -20.17 34.55 22.88
N GLN A 245 -20.84 34.18 23.97
CA GLN A 245 -21.17 32.83 24.40
C GLN A 245 -22.51 32.46 23.74
N VAL A 246 -22.64 31.25 23.19
CA VAL A 246 -23.96 30.64 22.99
C VAL A 246 -23.92 29.21 23.50
N GLU A 247 -24.59 29.00 24.63
CA GLU A 247 -24.87 27.72 25.27
C GLU A 247 -26.08 27.02 24.61
N HIS A 248 -25.85 25.74 24.28
CA HIS A 248 -26.68 24.52 24.44
C HIS A 248 -28.09 24.40 23.81
N PRO A 249 -28.54 23.15 23.51
CA PRO A 249 -29.23 22.40 24.56
C PRO A 249 -28.80 20.93 24.68
N LYS A 250 -28.55 20.52 25.94
CA LYS A 250 -28.54 19.13 26.39
C LYS A 250 -29.98 18.62 26.47
N VAL A 251 -30.27 17.49 25.82
CA VAL A 251 -31.49 16.73 26.09
C VAL A 251 -31.12 15.57 26.99
N ILE A 252 -31.66 15.59 28.21
CA ILE A 252 -31.59 14.51 29.19
C ILE A 252 -32.77 13.57 28.90
N VAL A 253 -32.50 12.30 28.64
CA VAL A 253 -33.52 11.25 28.64
C VAL A 253 -33.14 10.23 29.71
N THR A 254 -33.93 10.20 30.78
CA THR A 254 -33.93 9.17 31.82
C THR A 254 -34.57 7.90 31.27
N VAL A 255 -33.92 6.75 31.49
CA VAL A 255 -34.51 5.41 31.26
C VAL A 255 -34.42 4.62 32.58
N PRO A 256 -35.44 3.82 32.95
CA PRO A 256 -35.57 3.26 34.29
C PRO A 256 -34.62 2.09 34.55
N GLU A 257 -34.22 1.94 35.81
CA GLU A 257 -33.57 0.75 36.36
C GLU A 257 -34.46 -0.48 36.27
N SER A 258 -33.97 -1.55 35.63
CA SER A 258 -34.23 -2.91 36.13
C SER A 258 -33.20 -3.92 35.62
N SER A 259 -32.73 -4.73 36.57
CA SER A 259 -31.96 -5.99 36.46
C SER A 259 -30.43 -5.89 36.30
N LYS A 260 -29.79 -6.13 37.44
CA LYS A 260 -28.39 -6.47 37.68
C LYS A 260 -28.06 -7.80 36.98
N PHE A 261 -26.87 -7.95 36.41
CA PHE A 261 -25.85 -8.96 36.78
C PHE A 261 -24.66 -8.98 35.79
N LEU A 262 -23.48 -9.11 36.39
CA LEU A 262 -22.16 -9.52 35.86
C LEU A 262 -21.31 -8.50 35.08
N THR A 263 -20.50 -7.82 35.88
CA THR A 263 -19.19 -7.25 35.55
C THR A 263 -18.26 -8.26 34.88
N ASN A 264 -17.72 -7.91 33.72
CA ASN A 264 -16.31 -8.14 33.38
C ASN A 264 -15.91 -7.18 32.27
N GLN A 265 -14.74 -6.57 32.42
CA GLN A 265 -14.18 -5.56 31.53
C GLN A 265 -14.10 -6.08 30.09
N ALA A 266 -15.01 -5.61 29.24
CA ALA A 266 -14.87 -5.60 27.80
C ALA A 266 -14.86 -4.13 27.39
N GLU A 267 -13.80 -3.71 26.70
CA GLU A 267 -13.79 -2.43 25.99
C GLU A 267 -14.98 -2.43 25.02
N VAL A 268 -16.02 -1.70 25.38
CA VAL A 268 -17.18 -1.45 24.53
C VAL A 268 -16.71 -0.45 23.47
N TYR A 269 -16.30 -0.95 22.32
CA TYR A 269 -16.18 -0.12 21.13
C TYR A 269 -17.61 0.31 20.76
N GLU A 270 -17.90 1.61 20.91
CA GLU A 270 -19.13 2.20 20.40
C GLU A 270 -19.29 1.86 18.91
N ILE A 271 -20.34 1.09 18.61
CA ILE A 271 -20.71 0.76 17.25
C ILE A 271 -21.33 2.01 16.64
N GLN A 272 -20.54 2.76 15.87
CA GLN A 272 -21.09 3.73 14.95
C GLN A 272 -21.74 2.97 13.77
N PHE A 273 -23.00 2.59 13.95
CA PHE A 273 -23.84 2.24 12.82
C PHE A 273 -23.93 3.48 11.91
N ILE A 274 -23.45 3.35 10.67
CA ILE A 274 -23.71 4.35 9.65
C ILE A 274 -25.22 4.33 9.44
N HIS A 275 -25.91 5.36 9.94
CA HIS A 275 -27.32 5.55 9.68
C HIS A 275 -27.47 5.92 8.20
N ILE A 276 -27.71 4.92 7.36
CA ILE A 276 -28.10 5.14 5.98
C ILE A 276 -29.57 5.59 6.01
N PRO A 277 -29.95 6.70 5.36
CA PRO A 277 -31.33 7.16 5.38
C PRO A 277 -32.25 6.07 4.82
N THR A 278 -33.26 5.71 5.61
CA THR A 278 -34.34 4.81 5.21
C THR A 278 -35.11 5.42 4.04
N ILE A 279 -35.40 4.59 3.04
CA ILE A 279 -36.27 4.95 1.92
C ILE A 279 -37.70 4.98 2.46
N ASN A 280 -38.25 6.17 2.68
CA ASN A 280 -39.70 6.33 2.80
C ASN A 280 -40.28 6.15 1.39
N THR A 281 -40.93 5.00 1.17
CA THR A 281 -41.74 4.75 -0.02
C THR A 281 -43.11 5.40 0.19
N LEU A 282 -43.45 6.36 -0.67
CA LEU A 282 -44.84 6.61 -1.09
C LEU A 282 -45.10 5.76 -2.34
#